data_AF-A0A1E7YV08-F1
#
_entry.id   AF-A0A1E7YV08-F1
#
_cell.length_a   1.000
_cell.length_b   1.000
_cell.length_c   1.000
_cell.angle_alpha   90.00
_cell.angle_beta   90.00
_cell.angle_gamma   90.00
#
_symmetry.space_group_name_H-M   'P 1'
#
loop_
_entity.id
_entity.type
_entity.pdbx_description
1 polymer ?
#
loop_
_entity_poly.entity_id
_entity_poly.type
_entity_poly.pdbx_seq_one_letter_code
_entity_poly.pdbx_strand_id
1 'polypeptide(L)' 'MSLDTAREEVKLAVDLIILLEENQIAPETVLAALAIVQRDFEQKVAAGS' A
#
# COMPACT_ATOMS: atom_id res chain seq x y z
N MET A 1 -18.44 7.94 11.71
CA MET A 1 -18.24 6.49 11.83
C MET A 1 -16.75 6.27 11.84
N SER A 2 -16.21 5.83 12.98
CA SER A 2 -14.77 5.83 13.24
C SER A 2 -14.08 4.69 12.50
N LEU A 3 -13.08 5.02 11.68
CA LEU A 3 -12.08 4.09 11.14
C LEU A 3 -11.17 3.51 12.24
N ASP A 4 -11.42 3.84 13.51
CA ASP A 4 -10.56 3.54 14.65
C ASP A 4 -10.41 2.03 14.91
N THR A 5 -11.40 1.22 14.55
CA THR A 5 -11.40 -0.25 14.63
C THR A 5 -10.99 -0.98 13.35
N ALA A 6 -10.47 -0.28 12.34
CA ALA A 6 -9.95 -0.94 11.14
C ALA A 6 -8.59 -1.60 11.42
N ARG A 7 -8.37 -2.80 10.86
CA ARG A 7 -7.07 -3.49 10.85
C ARG A 7 -6.00 -2.54 10.30
N GLU A 8 -4.79 -2.57 10.85
CA GLU A 8 -3.70 -1.65 10.49
C GLU A 8 -3.43 -1.63 8.97
N GLU A 9 -3.54 -2.79 8.31
CA GLU A 9 -3.42 -2.94 6.86
C GLU A 9 -4.45 -2.11 6.06
N VAL A 10 -5.68 -1.97 6.58
CA VAL A 10 -6.75 -1.20 5.93
C VAL A 10 -6.52 0.29 6.09
N LYS A 11 -6.08 0.74 7.27
CA LYS A 11 -5.72 2.15 7.51
C LYS A 11 -4.58 2.56 6.58
N LEU A 12 -3.51 1.76 6.53
CA LEU A 12 -2.36 1.99 5.67
C LEU A 12 -2.76 2.05 4.18
N ALA A 13 -3.65 1.15 3.73
CA ALA A 13 -4.13 1.17 2.35
C ALA A 13 -4.90 2.45 2.03
N VAL A 14 -5.73 2.95 2.95
CA VAL A 14 -6.46 4.21 2.76
C VAL A 14 -5.52 5.40 2.69
N ASP A 15 -4.55 5.51 3.61
CA ASP A 15 -3.53 6.57 3.59
C ASP A 15 -2.71 6.56 2.27
N LEU A 16 -2.32 5.38 1.80
CA LEU A 16 -1.61 5.21 0.53
C LEU A 16 -2.44 5.69 -0.65
N ILE A 17 -3.74 5.35 -0.71
CA ILE A 17 -4.62 5.77 -1.80
C ILE A 17 -4.73 7.29 -1.82
N ILE A 18 -4.97 7.93 -0.66
CA ILE A 18 -5.05 9.39 -0.56
C ILE A 18 -3.77 10.05 -1.08
N LEU A 19 -2.60 9.57 -0.63
CA LEU A 19 -1.32 10.10 -1.07
C LEU A 19 -1.13 10.00 -2.59
N LEU A 20 -1.51 8.87 -3.19
CA LEU A 20 -1.36 8.63 -4.62
C LEU A 20 -2.32 9.47 -5.46
N GLU A 21 -3.55 9.68 -4.97
CA GLU A 21 -4.53 10.58 -5.59
C GLU A 21 -4.09 12.05 -5.52
N GLU A 22 -3.55 12.51 -4.38
CA GLU A 22 -3.02 13.88 -4.23
C GLU A 22 -1.85 14.15 -5.20
N ASN A 23 -1.05 13.12 -5.50
CA ASN A 23 0.04 13.21 -6.47
C ASN A 23 -0.43 12.99 -7.92
N GLN A 24 -1.73 12.82 -8.16
CA GLN A 24 -2.34 12.61 -9.47
C GLN A 24 -1.69 11.47 -10.27
N ILE A 25 -1.25 10.42 -9.58
CA ILE A 25 -0.58 9.28 -10.22
C ILE A 25 -1.62 8.43 -10.96
N ALA A 26 -1.32 8.08 -12.22
CA ALA A 26 -2.20 7.24 -13.01
C ALA A 26 -2.41 5.87 -12.34
N PRO A 27 -3.65 5.32 -12.28
CA PRO A 27 -3.93 4.05 -11.61
C PRO A 27 -3.07 2.89 -12.11
N GLU A 28 -2.78 2.84 -13.41
CA GLU A 28 -1.88 1.85 -14.01
C GLU A 28 -0.45 1.91 -13.45
N THR A 29 0.05 3.12 -13.22
CA THR A 29 1.38 3.36 -12.63
C THR A 29 1.38 2.98 -11.14
N VAL A 30 0.30 3.30 -10.42
CA VAL A 30 0.08 2.88 -9.04
C VAL A 30 0.14 1.36 -8.93
N LEU A 31 -0.63 0.64 -9.75
CA LEU A 31 -0.68 -0.82 -9.72
C LEU A 31 0.68 -1.45 -10.01
N ALA A 32 1.41 -0.93 -11.00
CA ALA A 32 2.77 -1.38 -11.29
C ALA A 32 3.73 -1.15 -10.12
N ALA A 33 3.68 0.01 -9.47
CA ALA A 33 4.50 0.32 -8.30
C ALA A 33 4.15 -0.56 -7.10
N LEU A 34 2.86 -0.76 -6.81
CA LEU A 34 2.41 -1.63 -5.72
C LEU A 34 2.86 -3.08 -5.91
N ALA A 35 2.90 -3.59 -7.15
CA ALA A 35 3.43 -4.92 -7.44
C ALA A 35 4.93 -5.05 -7.13
N ILE A 36 5.71 -3.97 -7.36
CA ILE A 36 7.15 -3.93 -7.00
C ILE A 36 7.29 -3.90 -5.47
N VAL A 37 6.55 -3.04 -4.80
CA VAL A 37 6.56 -2.91 -3.33
C VAL A 37 6.18 -4.23 -2.67
N GLN A 38 5.10 -4.88 -3.14
CA GLN A 38 4.68 -6.19 -2.66
C GLN A 38 5.82 -7.21 -2.72
N ARG A 39 6.48 -7.34 -3.87
CA ARG A 39 7.60 -8.28 -4.05
C ARG A 39 8.80 -7.98 -3.16
N ASP A 40 9.07 -6.71 -2.87
CA ASP A 40 10.16 -6.31 -1.96
C ASP A 40 9.84 -6.74 -0.51
N PHE A 41 8.62 -6.52 -0.04
CA PHE A 41 8.19 -6.96 1.28
C PHE A 41 8.09 -8.50 1.39
N GLU A 42 7.61 -9.19 0.36
CA GLU A 42 7.64 -10.66 0.29
C GLU A 42 9.07 -11.20 0.44
N GLN A 43 10.04 -10.59 -0.26
CA GLN A 43 11.45 -10.96 -0.13
C GLN A 43 12.00 -10.67 1.28
N LYS A 44 11.64 -9.55 1.91
CA LYS A 44 12.07 -9.24 3.27
C LYS A 44 11.52 -10.24 4.29
N VAL A 45 10.27 -10.66 4.13
CA VAL A 45 9.67 -11.70 4.98
C VAL A 45 10.38 -13.05 4.76
N ALA A 46 10.66 -13.42 3.51
CA ALA A 46 11.37 -14.65 3.17
C ALA A 46 12.84 -14.66 3.63
N ALA A 47 13.52 -13.51 3.58
CA ALA A 47 14.91 -13.36 4.02
C ALA A 47 15.07 -13.30 5.55
N GLY A 48 13.97 -13.08 6.28
CA GLY A 48 13.93 -13.10 7.74
C GLY A 48 13.58 -14.46 8.36
N SER A 49 13.57 -15.54 7.58
CA SER A 49 13.31 -16.93 8.00
C SER A 49 14.59 -17.78 8.07
#